data_AF-A0A523NHV2-F1
#
_entry.id   AF-A0A523NHV2-F1
#
_cell.length_a   1.000
_cell.length_b   1.000
_cell.length_c   1.000
_cell.angle_alpha   90.00
_cell.angle_beta   90.00
_cell.angle_gamma   90.00
#
_symmetry.space_group_name_H-M   'P 1'
#
loop_
_entity.id
_entity.type
_entity.pdbx_description
1 polymer ?
#
loop_
_entity_poly.entity_id
_entity_poly.type
_entity_poly.pdbx_seq_one_letter_code
_entity_poly.pdbx_strand_id
1 'polypeptide(L)' 'SYFPGWTVTVDGEQKPILQANHFYRAVQLEPGSHVLEFDYYPEGFNTGLAISGVTSLILIGILLYRPASVPLDPNS' A
#
# COMPACT_ATOMS: atom_id res chain seq x y z
N SER A 1 -10.51 11.87 4.37
CA SER A 1 -9.52 11.03 3.67
C SER A 1 -10.06 9.63 3.54
N TYR A 2 -10.28 9.17 2.31
CA TYR A 2 -10.87 7.87 1.98
C TYR A 2 -9.75 6.83 2.04
N PHE A 3 -9.69 6.02 3.10
CA PHE A 3 -8.77 4.89 3.22
C PHE A 3 -9.56 3.60 2.96
N PRO A 4 -9.74 3.18 1.69
CA PRO A 4 -10.28 1.87 1.38
C PRO A 4 -9.27 0.84 1.88
N GLY A 5 -9.70 -0.07 2.77
CA GLY A 5 -8.81 -1.06 3.36
C GLY A 5 -9.06 -1.39 4.83
N TRP A 6 -9.84 -0.58 5.55
CA TRP A 6 -10.26 -0.95 6.90
C TRP A 6 -11.42 -1.95 6.83
N THR A 7 -11.24 -3.05 7.54
CA THR A 7 -12.27 -4.06 7.73
C THR A 7 -12.55 -4.16 9.22
N VAL A 8 -13.81 -4.39 9.60
CA VAL A 8 -14.16 -4.67 10.99
C VAL A 8 -14.86 -6.01 11.07
N THR A 9 -14.50 -6.77 12.08
CA THR A 9 -15.10 -8.04 12.42
C THR A 9 -15.74 -7.89 13.79
N VAL A 10 -17.03 -8.20 13.90
CA VAL A 10 -17.79 -8.16 15.15
C VAL A 10 -18.15 -9.60 15.51
N ASP A 11 -17.64 -10.09 16.64
CA ASP A 11 -17.86 -11.46 17.10
C ASP A 11 -17.53 -12.55 16.05
N GLY A 12 -16.52 -12.29 15.21
CA GLY A 12 -16.11 -13.19 14.14
C GLY A 12 -16.85 -13.01 12.80
N GLU A 13 -17.86 -12.14 12.73
CA GLU A 13 -18.53 -11.79 11.48
C GLU A 13 -18.04 -10.46 10.91
N GLN A 14 -17.62 -10.48 9.64
CA GLN A 14 -17.18 -9.28 8.93
C GLN A 14 -18.37 -8.34 8.71
N LYS A 15 -18.30 -7.13 9.28
CA LYS A 15 -19.33 -6.10 9.11
C LYS A 15 -18.80 -4.92 8.29
N PRO A 16 -19.63 -4.28 7.45
CA PRO A 16 -19.23 -3.09 6.74
C PRO A 16 -18.99 -1.94 7.72
N ILE A 17 -17.84 -1.25 7.59
CA ILE A 17 -17.56 -0.04 8.36
C ILE A 17 -18.38 1.10 7.76
N LEU A 18 -19.31 1.64 8.55
CA LEU A 18 -20.07 2.83 8.16
C LEU A 18 -19.20 4.07 8.42
N GLN A 19 -19.03 4.91 7.39
CA GLN A 19 -18.37 6.20 7.56
C GLN A 19 -19.30 7.16 8.32
N ALA A 20 -18.92 7.51 9.55
CA ALA A 20 -19.57 8.57 10.30
C ALA A 20 -18.70 9.84 10.22
N ASN A 21 -19.15 10.85 9.46
CA ASN A 21 -18.53 12.19 9.43
C ASN A 21 -17.02 12.24 9.12
N HIS A 22 -16.58 11.62 8.02
CA HIS A 22 -15.26 11.76 7.36
C HIS A 22 -13.97 11.49 8.16
N PHE A 23 -14.03 11.47 9.50
CA PHE A 23 -12.93 11.28 10.45
C PHE A 23 -13.23 10.16 11.46
N TYR A 24 -14.49 9.83 11.68
CA TYR A 24 -14.90 8.81 12.65
C TYR A 24 -15.42 7.56 11.94
N ARG A 25 -15.13 6.40 12.52
CA ARG A 25 -15.63 5.10 12.05
C ARG A 25 -16.65 4.62 13.06
N ALA A 26 -17.85 4.27 12.58
CA ALA A 26 -18.90 3.75 13.43
C ALA A 26 -19.26 2.33 12.98
N VAL A 27 -19.58 1.48 13.94
CA VAL A 27 -20.07 0.12 13.72
C VAL A 27 -21.38 -0.01 14.49
N GLN A 28 -22.42 -0.47 13.82
CA GLN A 28 -23.70 -0.73 14.47
C GLN A 28 -23.62 -2.04 15.24
N LEU A 29 -23.78 -1.96 16.56
CA LEU A 29 -23.74 -3.09 17.48
C LEU A 29 -25.08 -3.20 18.20
N GLU A 30 -25.48 -4.44 18.50
CA GLU A 30 -26.63 -4.69 19.38
C GLU A 30 -26.23 -4.46 20.85
N PRO A 31 -27.19 -4.31 21.77
CA PRO A 31 -26.89 -4.17 23.19
C PRO A 31 -26.27 -5.47 23.74
N GLY A 32 -25.02 -5.42 24.18
CA GLY A 32 -24.32 -6.60 24.68
C GLY A 32 -22.82 -6.41 24.83
N SER A 33 -22.12 -7.49 25.19
CA SER A 33 -20.66 -7.56 25.11
C SER A 33 -20.27 -8.10 23.75
N HIS A 34 -19.46 -7.34 23.01
CA HIS A 34 -19.03 -7.68 21.66
C HIS A 34 -17.51 -7.56 21.55
N VAL A 35 -16.90 -8.49 20.82
CA VAL A 35 -15.47 -8.44 20.48
C VAL A 35 -15.33 -7.79 19.12
N LEU A 36 -14.48 -6.77 19.06
CA LEU A 36 -14.23 -5.98 17.85
C LEU A 36 -12.80 -6.21 17.39
N GLU A 37 -12.65 -6.70 16.16
CA GLU A 37 -11.36 -6.81 15.49
C GLU A 37 -11.31 -5.82 14.32
N PHE A 38 -10.29 -4.96 14.32
CA PHE A 38 -10.09 -3.96 13.28
C PHE A 38 -8.84 -4.31 12.49
N ASP A 39 -9.03 -4.79 11.26
CA ASP A 39 -7.95 -5.11 10.36
C ASP A 39 -7.73 -3.97 9.36
N TYR A 40 -6.47 -3.58 9.18
CA TYR A 40 -6.08 -2.59 8.19
C TYR A 40 -5.30 -3.24 7.06
N TYR A 41 -5.92 -3.27 5.88
CA TYR A 41 -5.31 -3.75 4.65
C TYR A 41 -5.09 -2.57 3.68
N PRO A 42 -3.89 -1.95 3.65
CA PRO A 42 -3.62 -0.84 2.74
C PRO A 42 -3.63 -1.31 1.28
N GLU A 43 -4.62 -0.87 0.49
CA GLU A 43 -4.76 -1.22 -0.95
C GLU A 43 -3.58 -0.73 -1.84
N GLY A 44 -2.64 0.04 -1.30
CA GLY A 44 -1.47 0.54 -2.04
C GLY A 44 -0.16 -0.20 -1.77
N PHE A 45 -0.11 -1.06 -0.75
CA PHE A 45 1.17 -1.63 -0.31
C PHE A 45 1.77 -2.57 -1.37
N ASN A 46 0.94 -3.44 -1.94
CA ASN A 46 1.38 -4.36 -3.00
C ASN A 46 1.78 -3.59 -4.28
N THR A 47 1.05 -2.55 -4.63
CA THR A 47 1.36 -1.69 -5.78
C THR A 47 2.67 -0.93 -5.57
N GLY A 48 2.89 -0.36 -4.38
CA GLY A 48 4.13 0.31 -4.02
C GLY A 48 5.34 -0.64 -4.03
N LEU A 49 5.15 -1.87 -3.55
CA LEU A 49 6.18 -2.92 -3.58
C LEU A 49 6.53 -3.32 -5.02
N ALA A 50 5.52 -3.52 -5.88
CA ALA A 50 5.71 -3.83 -7.29
C ALA A 50 6.46 -2.71 -8.03
N ILE A 51 6.05 -1.46 -7.84
CA ILE A 51 6.73 -0.29 -8.43
C ILE A 51 8.17 -0.23 -7.96
N SER A 52 8.41 -0.33 -6.65
CA SER A 52 9.77 -0.28 -6.08
C SER A 52 10.66 -1.40 -6.62
N GLY A 53 10.11 -2.61 -6.77
CA GLY A 53 10.81 -3.74 -7.37
C GLY A 53 11.19 -3.49 -8.83
N VAL A 54 10.25 -3.04 -9.65
CA VAL A 54 10.50 -2.72 -11.07
C VAL A 54 11.53 -1.60 -11.22
N THR A 55 11.40 -0.52 -10.45
CA THR A 55 12.37 0.59 -10.47
C THR A 55 13.76 0.13 -10.07
N SER A 56 13.88 -0.71 -9.04
CA SER A 56 15.17 -1.26 -8.60
C SER A 56 15.81 -2.12 -9.68
N LEU A 57 15.03 -2.98 -10.36
CA LEU A 57 15.52 -3.80 -11.46
C LEU A 57 16.01 -2.95 -12.64
N ILE A 58 15.30 -1.89 -13.00
CA ILE A 58 15.71 -0.96 -14.06
C ILE A 58 17.02 -0.26 -13.68
N LEU A 59 17.13 0.25 -12.46
CA LEU A 59 18.35 0.92 -11.99
C LEU A 59 19.55 -0.01 -11.98
N ILE A 60 19.38 -1.26 -11.51
CA ILE A 60 20.42 -2.28 -11.58
C ILE A 60 20.79 -2.57 -13.03
N GLY A 61 19.81 -2.71 -13.93
CA GLY A 61 20.04 -2.89 -15.36
C GLY A 61 20.87 -1.77 -15.97
N ILE A 62 20.57 -0.51 -15.64
CA ILE A 62 21.34 0.66 -16.08
C ILE A 62 22.76 0.64 -15.51
N LEU A 63 22.92 0.33 -14.23
CA LEU A 63 24.24 0.25 -13.58
C LEU A 63 25.13 -0.86 -14.17
N LEU A 64 24.53 -2.00 -14.49
CA LEU A 64 25.21 -3.12 -15.14
C LEU A 64 25.48 -2.85 -16.62
N TYR A 65 24.65 -2.02 -17.26
CA TYR A 65 24.90 -1.50 -18.59
C TYR A 65 26.02 -0.47 -18.51
N ARG A 66 27.27 -0.93 -18.36
CA ARG A 66 28.45 -0.07 -18.55
C ARG A 66 28.32 0.55 -19.95
N PRO A 67 28.11 1.88 -20.07
CA PRO A 67 28.26 2.51 -21.36
C PRO A 67 29.69 2.23 -21.80
N ALA A 68 29.83 1.60 -22.97
CA ALA A 68 31.13 1.39 -23.60
C ALA A 68 31.87 2.72 -23.56
N SER A 69 33.08 2.70 -23.02
CA SER A 69 33.98 3.84 -22.84
C SER A 69 33.73 4.89 -23.92
N VAL A 70 33.25 6.08 -23.51
CA VAL A 70 33.26 7.26 -24.38
C VAL A 70 34.69 7.33 -24.95
N PRO A 71 34.88 7.18 -26.28
CA PRO A 71 36.19 7.35 -26.85
C PRO A 71 36.62 8.77 -26.51
N LEU A 72 37.68 8.92 -25.73
CA LEU A 72 38.31 10.22 -25.53
C LEU A 72 38.79 10.64 -26.92
N ASP A 73 38.11 11.61 -27.53
CA ASP A 73 38.59 12.24 -28.76
C ASP A 73 39.95 12.89 -28.44
N PRO A 74 41.05 12.44 -29.06
CA PRO A 74 42.36 12.98 -28.76
C PRO A 74 42.62 14.38 -29.36
N ASN A 75 41.63 15.02 -30.01
CA ASN A 75 41.82 16.29 -30.74
C ASN A 75 40.90 17.46 -30.34
N SER A 76 40.47 17.57 -29.08
CA SER A 76 39.84 18.81 -28.54
C SER A 76 40.75 19.56 -27.59
#